data_AF-A0A537FL66-F1
#
_entry.id   AF-A0A537FL66-F1
#
_cell.length_a   1.000
_cell.length_b   1.000
_cell.length_c   1.000
_cell.angle_alpha   90.00
_cell.angle_beta   90.00
_cell.angle_gamma   90.00
#
_symmetry.space_group_name_H-M   'P 1'
#
loop_
_entity.id
_entity.type
_entity.pdbx_description
1 polymer ?
#
loop_
_entity_poly.entity_id
_entity_poly.type
_entity_poly.pdbx_seq_one_letter_code
_entity_poly.pdbx_strand_id
1 'polypeptide(L)'
;MKNVWWFGLRWPFSMVLFSWVTVASTLAPEFHLDRYLLTMLAGFFGLVIGAHYIDIAGSGEKYLPYFPRMNRAAIRWVGVLAVLVGVAVGVYMSLLYSLWFLSFVVLGGFFALFYPVETPKWLHSYPGFGVAWGFMPVLASYYIQGLRIDLVGVGLAVFLGITVVEMHHMAV
;
A
#
# COMPACT_ATOMS: atom_id res chain seq x y z
N MET A 1 -20.11 1.33 19.32
CA MET A 1 -18.74 1.14 19.85
C MET A 1 -17.76 1.36 18.72
N LYS A 2 -16.81 2.30 18.84
CA LYS A 2 -15.71 2.41 17.87
C LYS A 2 -14.80 1.20 18.04
N ASN A 3 -14.71 0.34 17.04
CA ASN A 3 -13.91 -0.87 17.07
C ASN A 3 -12.62 -0.62 16.28
N VAL A 4 -11.46 -0.82 16.91
CA VAL A 4 -10.14 -0.62 16.31
C VAL A 4 -9.91 -1.47 15.06
N TRP A 5 -10.49 -2.68 15.00
CA TRP A 5 -10.40 -3.58 13.86
C TRP A 5 -11.11 -3.00 12.63
N TRP A 6 -12.32 -2.46 12.81
CA TRP A 6 -13.03 -1.77 11.73
C TRP A 6 -12.36 -0.44 11.35
N PHE A 7 -11.86 0.30 12.36
CA PHE A 7 -11.13 1.55 12.13
C PHE A 7 -9.84 1.33 11.33
N GLY A 8 -9.14 0.22 11.55
CA GLY A 8 -7.89 -0.11 10.86
C GLY A 8 -8.04 -0.26 9.35
N LEU A 9 -9.25 -0.55 8.85
CA LEU A 9 -9.51 -0.55 7.41
C LEU A 9 -9.45 0.85 6.78
N ARG A 10 -9.52 1.91 7.58
CA ARG A 10 -9.48 3.32 7.15
C ARG A 10 -10.40 3.62 5.97
N TRP A 11 -11.65 3.18 6.06
CA TRP A 11 -12.66 3.61 5.09
C TRP A 11 -13.00 5.09 5.30
N PRO A 12 -13.13 5.93 4.24
CA PRO A 12 -12.99 5.64 2.80
C PRO A 12 -11.56 5.82 2.23
N PHE A 13 -10.60 6.26 3.04
CA PHE A 13 -9.22 6.54 2.62
C PHE A 13 -8.58 5.39 1.83
N SER A 14 -8.74 4.14 2.28
CA SER A 14 -8.18 2.96 1.59
C SER A 14 -8.74 2.73 0.18
N MET A 15 -9.93 3.25 -0.15
CA MET A 15 -10.46 3.13 -1.51
C MET A 15 -9.80 4.04 -2.52
N VAL A 16 -9.18 5.12 -2.06
CA VAL A 16 -8.43 5.99 -2.96
C VAL A 16 -7.27 5.22 -3.57
N LEU A 17 -6.57 4.41 -2.76
CA LEU A 17 -5.52 3.52 -3.26
C LEU A 17 -6.08 2.54 -4.31
N PHE A 18 -7.21 1.88 -4.02
CA PHE A 18 -7.79 0.94 -4.97
C PHE A 18 -8.31 1.60 -6.23
N SER A 19 -8.90 2.79 -6.17
CA SER A 19 -9.31 3.51 -7.37
C SER A 19 -8.10 3.85 -8.25
N TRP A 20 -6.98 4.24 -7.66
CA TRP A 20 -5.72 4.48 -8.37
C TRP A 20 -5.13 3.22 -8.99
N VAL A 21 -5.11 2.10 -8.26
CA VAL A 21 -4.68 0.79 -8.78
C VAL A 21 -5.58 0.37 -9.96
N THR A 22 -6.89 0.58 -9.87
CA THR A 22 -7.84 0.31 -10.96
C THR A 22 -7.52 1.17 -12.17
N VAL A 23 -7.43 2.49 -12.01
CA VAL A 23 -7.10 3.42 -13.10
C VAL A 23 -5.79 3.02 -13.78
N ALA A 24 -4.73 2.77 -13.00
CA ALA A 24 -3.43 2.35 -13.51
C ALA A 24 -3.51 1.04 -14.29
N SER A 25 -4.24 0.05 -13.76
CA SER A 25 -4.40 -1.24 -14.43
C SER A 25 -5.19 -1.11 -15.73
N THR A 26 -6.22 -0.27 -15.78
CA THR A 26 -7.06 -0.08 -16.97
C THR A 26 -6.41 0.79 -18.04
N LEU A 27 -5.46 1.66 -17.66
CA LEU A 27 -4.68 2.49 -18.60
C LEU A 27 -3.43 1.78 -19.13
N ALA A 28 -3.12 0.59 -18.60
CA ALA A 28 -2.04 -0.23 -19.12
C ALA A 28 -2.33 -0.69 -20.56
N PRO A 29 -1.31 -1.04 -21.36
CA PRO A 29 -1.50 -1.42 -22.76
C PRO A 29 -2.36 -2.68 -22.96
N GLU A 30 -2.45 -3.50 -21.92
CA GLU A 30 -3.26 -4.70 -21.84
C GLU A 30 -4.00 -4.71 -20.50
N PHE A 31 -5.13 -5.41 -20.42
CA PHE A 31 -5.83 -5.64 -19.17
C PHE A 31 -6.12 -7.12 -18.97
N HIS A 32 -5.62 -7.64 -17.86
CA HIS A 32 -5.77 -9.02 -17.43
C HIS A 32 -6.46 -9.04 -16.05
N LEU A 33 -7.68 -9.58 -16.01
CA LEU A 33 -8.52 -9.55 -14.82
C LEU A 33 -7.90 -10.31 -13.65
N ASP A 34 -7.26 -11.45 -13.90
CA ASP A 34 -6.54 -12.25 -12.91
C ASP A 34 -5.41 -11.43 -12.26
N ARG A 35 -4.58 -10.74 -13.06
CA ARG A 35 -3.49 -9.88 -12.56
C ARG A 35 -4.02 -8.71 -11.74
N TYR A 36 -5.15 -8.14 -12.17
CA TYR A 36 -5.82 -7.06 -11.44
C TYR A 36 -6.33 -7.54 -10.08
N LEU A 37 -7.05 -8.67 -10.03
CA LEU A 37 -7.59 -9.22 -8.79
C LEU A 37 -6.48 -9.63 -7.82
N LEU A 38 -5.38 -10.22 -8.32
CA LEU A 38 -4.21 -10.53 -7.50
C LEU A 38 -3.52 -9.26 -6.97
N THR A 39 -3.42 -8.20 -7.79
CA THR A 39 -2.92 -6.90 -7.33
C THR A 39 -3.79 -6.31 -6.23
N MET A 40 -5.12 -6.38 -6.38
CA MET A 40 -6.07 -5.94 -5.36
C MET A 40 -5.93 -6.75 -4.07
N LEU A 41 -5.78 -8.06 -4.18
CA LEU A 41 -5.57 -8.95 -3.04
C LEU A 41 -4.27 -8.60 -2.29
N ALA A 42 -3.17 -8.41 -3.04
CA ALA A 42 -1.88 -8.01 -2.48
C ALA A 42 -1.97 -6.64 -1.78
N GLY A 43 -2.61 -5.64 -2.42
CA GLY A 43 -2.82 -4.31 -1.84
C GLY A 43 -3.71 -4.33 -0.60
N PHE A 44 -4.76 -5.16 -0.60
CA PHE A 44 -5.66 -5.32 0.55
C PHE A 44 -4.93 -5.85 1.78
N PHE A 45 -4.21 -6.96 1.62
CA PHE A 45 -3.46 -7.54 2.74
C PHE A 45 -2.24 -6.71 3.11
N GLY A 46 -1.44 -6.27 2.14
CA GLY A 46 -0.20 -5.55 2.37
C GLY A 46 -0.38 -4.14 2.91
N LEU A 47 -1.28 -3.36 2.30
CA LEU A 47 -1.39 -1.93 2.57
C LEU A 47 -2.61 -1.60 3.42
N VAL A 48 -3.78 -2.13 3.07
CA VAL A 48 -5.04 -1.80 3.78
C VAL A 48 -5.09 -2.41 5.18
N ILE A 49 -4.79 -3.70 5.31
CA ILE A 49 -4.71 -4.35 6.62
C ILE A 49 -3.30 -4.16 7.17
N GLY A 50 -2.28 -4.61 6.45
CA GLY A 50 -0.91 -4.70 6.95
C GLY A 50 -0.36 -3.38 7.48
N ALA A 51 -0.08 -2.44 6.57
CA ALA A 51 0.53 -1.15 6.91
C ALA A 51 -0.31 -0.35 7.93
N HIS A 52 -1.64 -0.28 7.78
CA HIS A 52 -2.49 0.47 8.71
C HIS A 52 -2.51 -0.12 10.12
N TYR A 53 -2.49 -1.44 10.26
CA TYR A 53 -2.50 -2.07 11.57
C TYR A 53 -1.15 -1.94 12.25
N ILE A 54 -0.05 -2.04 11.49
CA ILE A 54 1.28 -1.74 12.00
C ILE A 54 1.34 -0.28 12.48
N ASP A 55 0.79 0.66 11.71
CA ASP A 55 0.70 2.09 12.10
C ASP A 55 -0.08 2.28 13.40
N ILE A 56 -1.28 1.70 13.50
CA ILE A 56 -2.11 1.82 14.71
C ILE A 56 -1.40 1.24 15.94
N ALA A 57 -0.73 0.10 15.78
CA ALA A 57 0.03 -0.49 16.86
C ALA A 57 1.30 0.32 17.21
N GLY A 58 1.93 0.96 16.23
CA GLY A 58 3.12 1.81 16.36
C GLY A 58 2.78 3.12 17.07
N SER A 59 1.82 3.89 16.54
CA SER A 59 1.38 5.20 17.04
C SER A 59 0.37 5.09 18.19
N GLY A 60 0.65 4.20 19.15
CA GLY A 60 -0.27 3.86 20.23
C GLY A 60 -0.78 5.07 21.01
N GLU A 61 0.08 6.05 21.29
CA GLU A 61 -0.28 7.26 22.03
C GLU A 61 -1.36 8.09 21.31
N LYS A 62 -1.32 8.14 19.96
CA LYS A 62 -2.32 8.81 19.12
C LYS A 62 -3.69 8.13 19.19
N TYR A 63 -3.70 6.80 19.26
CA TYR A 63 -4.93 5.99 19.13
C TYR A 63 -5.52 5.50 20.46
N LEU A 64 -4.73 5.43 21.54
CA LEU A 64 -5.16 5.00 22.87
C LEU A 64 -6.34 5.82 23.45
N PRO A 65 -6.41 7.15 23.29
CA PRO A 65 -7.57 7.92 23.75
C PRO A 65 -8.90 7.48 23.12
N TYR A 66 -8.87 6.96 21.89
CA TYR A 66 -10.04 6.49 21.15
C TYR A 66 -10.31 4.99 21.35
N PHE A 67 -9.26 4.20 21.60
CA PHE A 67 -9.31 2.75 21.75
C PHE A 67 -8.53 2.28 22.99
N PRO A 68 -8.99 2.63 24.21
CA PRO A 68 -8.22 2.42 25.44
C PRO A 68 -8.00 0.94 25.79
N ARG A 69 -8.78 0.03 25.20
CA ARG A 69 -8.69 -1.42 25.42
C ARG A 69 -8.04 -2.17 24.25
N MET A 70 -7.40 -1.47 23.30
CA MET A 70 -6.82 -2.16 22.13
C MET A 70 -5.62 -3.03 22.55
N ASN A 71 -5.59 -4.26 22.05
CA ASN A 71 -4.42 -5.12 22.19
C ASN A 71 -3.42 -4.78 21.08
N ARG A 72 -2.48 -3.86 21.38
CA ARG A 72 -1.46 -3.40 20.44
C ARG A 72 -0.61 -4.53 19.87
N ALA A 73 -0.28 -5.53 20.69
CA ALA A 73 0.51 -6.67 20.26
C ALA A 73 -0.23 -7.51 19.23
N ALA A 74 -1.51 -7.82 19.49
CA ALA A 74 -2.35 -8.55 18.54
C ALA A 74 -2.52 -7.78 17.22
N ILE A 75 -2.77 -6.47 17.29
CA ILE A 75 -2.92 -5.61 16.10
C ILE A 75 -1.63 -5.60 15.27
N ARG A 76 -0.46 -5.47 15.93
CA ARG A 76 0.84 -5.51 15.26
C ARG A 76 1.05 -6.84 14.54
N TRP A 77 0.77 -7.97 15.21
CA TRP A 77 0.95 -9.30 14.61
C TRP A 77 0.02 -9.52 13.42
N VAL A 78 -1.25 -9.11 13.52
CA VAL A 78 -2.17 -9.16 12.38
C VAL A 78 -1.66 -8.30 11.22
N GLY A 79 -1.16 -7.11 11.50
CA GLY A 79 -0.55 -6.24 10.49
C GLY A 79 0.65 -6.91 9.79
N VAL A 80 1.62 -7.42 10.55
CA VAL A 80 2.80 -8.11 9.99
C VAL A 80 2.40 -9.33 9.17
N LEU A 81 1.51 -10.18 9.68
CA LEU A 81 1.03 -11.37 8.96
C LEU A 81 0.30 -10.98 7.66
N ALA A 82 -0.51 -9.93 7.68
CA ALA A 82 -1.17 -9.45 6.47
C ALA A 82 -0.16 -8.90 5.45
N VAL A 83 0.90 -8.20 5.88
CA VAL A 83 1.99 -7.82 4.96
C VAL A 83 2.63 -9.05 4.33
N LEU A 84 2.92 -10.09 5.12
CA LEU A 84 3.49 -11.34 4.59
C LEU A 84 2.57 -12.02 3.59
N VAL A 85 1.25 -12.01 3.80
CA VAL A 85 0.28 -12.50 2.80
C VAL A 85 0.34 -11.68 1.51
N GLY A 86 0.35 -10.35 1.61
CA GLY A 86 0.47 -9.47 0.43
C GLY A 86 1.78 -9.70 -0.34
N VAL A 87 2.90 -9.84 0.38
CA VAL A 87 4.21 -10.17 -0.20
C VAL A 87 4.18 -11.55 -0.87
N ALA A 88 3.57 -12.56 -0.24
CA ALA A 88 3.46 -13.89 -0.83
C ALA A 88 2.66 -13.88 -2.14
N VAL A 89 1.56 -13.13 -2.21
CA VAL A 89 0.81 -12.91 -3.47
C VAL A 89 1.69 -12.21 -4.51
N GLY A 90 2.43 -11.18 -4.12
CA GLY A 90 3.36 -10.47 -5.01
C GLY A 90 4.49 -11.37 -5.55
N VAL A 91 5.09 -12.21 -4.70
CA VAL A 91 6.10 -13.20 -5.09
C VAL A 91 5.50 -14.21 -6.06
N TYR A 92 4.31 -14.73 -5.77
CA TYR A 92 3.58 -15.62 -6.67
C TYR A 92 3.37 -14.98 -8.05
N MET A 93 2.90 -13.72 -8.11
CA MET A 93 2.76 -12.98 -9.37
C MET A 93 4.11 -12.78 -10.08
N SER A 94 5.18 -12.55 -9.34
CA SER A 94 6.53 -12.36 -9.90
C SER A 94 7.04 -13.65 -10.56
N LEU A 95 6.82 -14.79 -9.91
CA LEU A 95 7.19 -16.11 -10.46
C LEU A 95 6.36 -16.48 -11.69
N LEU A 96 5.09 -16.07 -11.75
CA LEU A 96 4.21 -16.37 -12.88
C LEU A 96 4.40 -15.45 -14.08
N TYR A 97 4.54 -14.14 -13.86
CA TYR A 97 4.43 -13.15 -14.94
C TYR A 97 5.75 -12.46 -15.24
N SER A 98 6.56 -12.12 -14.23
CA SER A 98 7.84 -11.42 -14.43
C SER A 98 8.67 -11.36 -13.16
N LEU A 99 9.90 -11.90 -13.19
CA LEU A 99 10.85 -11.77 -12.08
C LEU A 99 11.21 -10.30 -11.79
N TRP A 100 11.12 -9.41 -12.78
CA TRP A 100 11.31 -7.97 -12.55
C TRP A 100 10.26 -7.38 -11.62
N PHE A 101 9.05 -7.96 -11.57
CA PHE A 101 8.01 -7.52 -10.65
C PHE A 101 8.42 -7.69 -9.18
N LEU A 102 9.36 -8.59 -8.89
CA LEU A 102 9.88 -8.81 -7.54
C LEU A 102 10.50 -7.55 -6.94
N SER A 103 11.04 -6.64 -7.78
CA SER A 103 11.55 -5.35 -7.33
C SER A 103 10.45 -4.50 -6.66
N PHE A 104 9.26 -4.43 -7.26
CA PHE A 104 8.10 -3.76 -6.67
C PHE A 104 7.63 -4.45 -5.39
N VAL A 105 7.67 -5.78 -5.36
CA VAL A 105 7.26 -6.57 -4.17
C VAL A 105 8.19 -6.33 -3.00
N VAL A 106 9.51 -6.37 -3.21
CA VAL A 106 10.52 -6.13 -2.18
C VAL A 106 10.40 -4.70 -1.65
N LEU A 107 10.32 -3.71 -2.54
CA LEU A 107 10.19 -2.31 -2.15
C LEU A 107 8.84 -2.05 -1.46
N GLY A 108 7.75 -2.57 -2.00
CA GLY A 108 6.41 -2.43 -1.41
C GLY A 108 6.30 -3.06 -0.03
N GLY A 109 6.84 -4.28 0.15
CA GLY A 109 6.92 -4.94 1.44
C GLY A 109 7.78 -4.16 2.44
N PHE A 110 8.92 -3.63 1.99
CA PHE A 110 9.76 -2.74 2.80
C PHE A 110 8.97 -1.51 3.27
N PHE A 111 8.33 -0.78 2.36
CA PHE A 111 7.55 0.40 2.75
C PHE A 111 6.38 0.05 3.68
N ALA A 112 5.64 -1.03 3.41
CA ALA A 112 4.51 -1.47 4.22
C ALA A 112 4.90 -1.81 5.68
N LEU A 113 6.12 -2.30 5.90
CA LEU A 113 6.64 -2.62 7.23
C LEU A 113 7.27 -1.42 7.94
N PHE A 114 8.10 -0.66 7.22
CA PHE A 114 9.02 0.29 7.85
C PHE A 114 8.50 1.73 7.89
N TYR A 115 7.68 2.15 6.92
CA TYR A 115 7.10 3.50 6.94
C TYR A 115 6.16 3.72 8.14
N PRO A 116 5.26 2.77 8.51
CA PRO A 116 4.39 2.95 9.68
C PRO A 116 5.12 2.95 11.02
N VAL A 117 6.35 2.43 11.05
CA VAL A 117 7.21 2.40 12.25
C VAL A 117 8.11 3.64 12.30
N GLU A 118 8.00 4.55 11.33
CA GLU A 118 8.75 5.80 11.22
C GLU A 118 10.28 5.61 11.28
N THR A 119 10.75 4.41 10.92
CA THR A 119 12.15 4.01 11.08
C THR A 119 12.69 3.42 9.78
N PRO A 120 13.73 4.01 9.17
CA PRO A 120 14.44 5.22 9.57
C PRO A 120 13.62 6.51 9.32
N LYS A 121 13.83 7.57 10.10
CA LYS A 121 13.03 8.82 10.06
C LYS A 121 12.90 9.46 8.67
N TRP A 122 13.91 9.32 7.81
CA TRP A 122 13.86 9.86 6.45
C TRP A 122 12.78 9.19 5.58
N LEU A 123 12.42 7.95 5.90
CA LEU A 123 11.35 7.21 5.23
C LEU A 123 9.99 7.85 5.50
N HIS A 124 9.81 8.40 6.70
CA HIS A 124 8.61 9.13 7.11
C HIS A 124 8.73 10.62 6.75
N SER A 125 8.95 10.88 5.47
CA SER A 125 9.00 12.21 4.87
C SER A 125 7.97 12.34 3.75
N TYR A 126 7.61 13.56 3.36
CA TYR A 126 6.69 13.76 2.24
C TYR A 126 7.15 13.07 0.94
N PRO A 127 8.43 13.14 0.52
CA PRO A 127 8.89 12.37 -0.63
C PRO A 127 8.77 10.86 -0.42
N GLY A 128 9.10 10.36 0.78
CA GLY A 128 8.95 8.94 1.12
C GLY A 128 7.50 8.47 1.00
N PHE A 129 6.55 9.28 1.50
CA PHE A 129 5.12 9.02 1.39
C PHE A 129 4.64 9.04 -0.06
N GLY A 130 5.02 10.05 -0.84
CA GLY A 130 4.68 10.16 -2.25
C GLY A 130 5.15 8.97 -3.08
N VAL A 131 6.39 8.53 -2.83
CA VAL A 131 6.96 7.35 -3.49
C VAL A 131 6.19 6.09 -3.10
N ALA A 132 5.95 5.88 -1.81
CA ALA A 132 5.51 4.59 -1.32
C ALA A 132 3.98 4.38 -1.30
N TRP A 133 3.18 5.45 -1.17
CA TRP A 133 1.71 5.39 -1.16
C TRP A 133 1.06 5.84 -2.47
N GLY A 134 1.82 6.49 -3.37
CA GLY A 134 1.31 6.97 -4.66
C GLY A 134 2.06 6.35 -5.83
N PHE A 135 3.32 6.73 -6.03
CA PHE A 135 4.10 6.36 -7.22
C PHE A 135 4.26 4.85 -7.39
N MET A 136 4.77 4.16 -6.36
CA MET A 136 5.13 2.75 -6.45
C MET A 136 3.91 1.83 -6.65
N PRO A 137 2.82 1.94 -5.86
CA PRO A 137 1.64 1.10 -6.08
C PRO A 137 1.03 1.27 -7.47
N VAL A 138 1.00 2.51 -7.98
CA VAL A 138 0.47 2.84 -9.30
C VAL A 138 1.34 2.24 -10.41
N LEU A 139 2.65 2.47 -10.35
CA LEU A 139 3.57 1.95 -11.36
C LEU A 139 3.62 0.43 -11.37
N ALA A 140 3.59 -0.22 -10.20
CA ALA A 140 3.53 -1.67 -10.07
C ALA A 140 2.25 -2.23 -10.72
N SER A 141 1.11 -1.61 -10.46
CA SER A 141 -0.20 -2.02 -10.97
C SER A 141 -0.31 -1.84 -12.49
N TYR A 142 0.28 -0.76 -13.02
CA TYR A 142 0.40 -0.56 -14.46
C TYR A 142 1.32 -1.60 -15.11
N TYR A 143 2.52 -1.78 -14.54
CA TYR A 143 3.54 -2.67 -15.07
C TYR A 143 3.05 -4.11 -15.15
N ILE A 144 2.41 -4.64 -14.10
CA ILE A 144 2.06 -6.07 -14.07
C ILE A 144 1.02 -6.44 -15.13
N GLN A 145 0.26 -5.47 -15.62
CA GLN A 145 -0.72 -5.67 -16.69
C GLN A 145 -0.06 -5.84 -18.06
N GLY A 146 0.83 -4.92 -18.46
CA GLY A 146 1.47 -4.93 -19.77
C GLY A 146 2.91 -5.46 -19.81
N LEU A 147 3.50 -5.75 -18.66
CA LEU A 147 4.93 -6.10 -18.44
C LEU A 147 5.92 -5.10 -19.05
N ARG A 148 5.48 -3.84 -19.21
CA ARG A 148 6.25 -2.74 -19.78
C ARG A 148 5.93 -1.44 -19.07
N ILE A 149 6.88 -0.51 -19.12
CA ILE A 149 6.72 0.85 -18.62
C ILE A 149 6.90 1.78 -19.81
N ASP A 150 5.95 2.68 -20.00
CA ASP A 150 6.02 3.77 -20.97
C ASP A 150 5.67 5.11 -20.31
N LEU A 151 5.59 6.17 -21.11
CA LEU A 151 5.34 7.52 -20.62
C LEU A 151 3.99 7.66 -19.92
N VAL A 152 2.98 6.88 -20.29
CA VAL A 152 1.66 6.92 -19.62
C VAL A 152 1.79 6.36 -18.22
N GLY A 153 2.42 5.19 -18.08
CA GLY A 153 2.65 4.55 -16.77
C GLY A 153 3.48 5.43 -15.83
N VAL A 154 4.58 6.00 -16.32
CA VAL A 154 5.43 6.91 -15.53
C VAL A 154 4.69 8.20 -15.18
N GLY A 155 4.04 8.84 -16.16
CA GLY A 155 3.31 10.09 -15.95
C GLY A 155 2.20 9.94 -14.91
N LEU A 156 1.42 8.86 -14.97
CA LEU A 156 0.39 8.56 -13.99
C LEU A 156 0.98 8.32 -12.59
N ALA A 157 2.06 7.54 -12.49
CA ALA A 157 2.73 7.26 -11.22
C ALA A 157 3.28 8.54 -10.57
N VAL A 158 3.92 9.43 -11.34
CA VAL A 158 4.41 10.72 -10.85
C VAL A 158 3.24 11.59 -10.37
N PHE A 159 2.19 11.72 -11.19
CA PHE A 159 1.02 12.52 -10.85
C PHE A 159 0.39 12.06 -9.53
N LEU A 160 0.19 10.75 -9.34
CA LEU A 160 -0.41 10.21 -8.13
C LEU A 160 0.54 10.22 -6.93
N GLY A 161 1.85 10.10 -7.16
CA GLY A 161 2.89 10.32 -6.14
C GLY A 161 2.88 11.75 -5.58
N ILE A 162 2.63 12.76 -6.42
CA ILE A 162 2.46 14.15 -5.97
C ILE A 162 1.10 14.31 -5.28
N THR A 163 0.03 13.80 -5.90
CA THR A 163 -1.34 13.93 -5.39
C THR A 163 -1.49 13.39 -3.97
N VAL A 164 -0.88 12.24 -3.66
CA VAL A 164 -0.99 11.66 -2.31
C VAL A 164 -0.33 12.52 -1.23
N VAL A 165 0.75 13.24 -1.57
CA VAL A 165 1.42 14.18 -0.67
C VAL A 165 0.52 15.38 -0.39
N GLU A 166 -0.10 15.95 -1.42
CA GLU A 166 -1.03 17.07 -1.26
C GLU A 166 -2.29 16.69 -0.46
N MET A 167 -2.79 15.46 -0.63
CA MET A 167 -3.88 14.93 0.20
C MET A 167 -3.50 14.87 1.69
N HIS A 168 -2.23 14.56 1.99
CA HIS A 168 -1.75 14.56 3.35
C HIS A 168 -1.65 15.99 3.92
N HIS A 169 -1.22 16.98 3.12
CA HIS A 169 -1.18 18.39 3.56
C HIS A 169 -2.55 18.93 3.96
N MET A 170 -3.62 18.53 3.27
CA MET A 170 -4.98 18.98 3.56
C MET A 170 -5.62 18.29 4.79
N ALA A 171 -4.99 17.23 5.31
CA ALA A 171 -5.53 16.39 6.39
C ALA A 171 -4.90 16.66 7.76
N VAL A 172 -3.85 17.50 7.83
CA VAL A 172 -3.19 17.98 9.05
C VAL A 172 -3.70 19.38 9.39
#